data_AF-A0A1Q2CXI7-F1
#
_entry.id   AF-A0A1Q2CXI7-F1
#
_cell.length_a   1.000
_cell.length_b   1.000
_cell.length_c   1.000
_cell.angle_alpha   90.00
_cell.angle_beta   90.00
_cell.angle_gamma   90.00
#
_symmetry.space_group_name_H-M   'P 1'
#
loop_
_entity.id
_entity.type
_entity.pdbx_description
1 polymer ?
#
loop_
_entity_poly.entity_id
_entity_poly.type
_entity_poly.pdbx_seq_one_letter_code
_entity_poly.pdbx_strand_id
1 'polypeptide(L)'
;MNDLHEAVTLPDPAVKRLLHPTDLPEARKLYLRGWWFGRLCSLPIVVALGAVVWALTGNLFAALAAPISTFTVGFAASRWHQARAWDFIPRKRQDSNGADPWQLVAAALDAVALLVTAGAITLTITAAPIPPGIVAYAVGSGLGVAALQMAEIVLAARNRQNRSIASQVILLAAVIAASVLGAVLGGVAWGPGAYALTAAGFVTLLLAYALWSSLFAQRGRQDKER
;
A
#
# COMPACT_ATOMS: atom_id res chain seq x y z
N MET A 1 -24.33 -31.67 -25.29
CA MET A 1 -23.95 -30.28 -24.98
C MET A 1 -24.39 -30.07 -23.54
N ASN A 2 -23.45 -30.00 -22.59
CA ASN A 2 -23.81 -29.81 -21.18
C ASN A 2 -24.40 -28.40 -21.04
N ASP A 3 -25.65 -28.34 -20.60
CA ASP A 3 -26.29 -27.12 -20.13
C ASP A 3 -25.38 -26.49 -19.09
N LEU A 4 -24.79 -25.36 -19.47
CA LEU A 4 -24.16 -24.45 -18.54
C LEU A 4 -25.31 -23.88 -17.71
N HIS A 5 -25.66 -24.54 -16.61
CA HIS A 5 -26.57 -23.98 -15.63
C HIS A 5 -25.93 -22.69 -15.10
N GLU A 6 -26.41 -21.56 -15.61
CA GLU A 6 -26.06 -20.24 -15.10
C GLU A 6 -26.51 -20.23 -13.63
N ALA A 7 -25.53 -20.32 -12.71
CA ALA A 7 -25.81 -20.44 -11.28
C ALA A 7 -26.53 -19.20 -10.71
N VAL A 8 -26.55 -18.10 -11.48
CA VAL A 8 -27.14 -16.81 -11.15
C VAL A 8 -27.63 -16.15 -12.44
N THR A 9 -28.80 -15.51 -12.38
CA THR A 9 -29.35 -14.71 -13.49
C THR A 9 -28.45 -13.49 -13.74
N LEU A 10 -27.71 -13.50 -14.85
CA LEU A 10 -26.83 -12.39 -15.19
C LEU A 10 -27.62 -11.23 -15.82
N PRO A 11 -27.19 -9.96 -15.60
CA PRO A 11 -27.74 -8.82 -16.31
C PRO A 11 -27.63 -8.99 -17.83
N ASP A 12 -28.63 -8.48 -18.56
CA ASP A 12 -28.68 -8.54 -20.02
C ASP A 12 -27.40 -7.92 -20.62
N PRO A 13 -26.66 -8.66 -21.48
CA PRO A 13 -25.47 -8.14 -22.16
C PRO A 13 -25.72 -6.88 -23.00
N ALA A 14 -26.95 -6.62 -23.44
CA ALA A 14 -27.31 -5.38 -24.13
C ALA A 14 -27.30 -4.15 -23.19
N VAL A 15 -27.52 -4.35 -21.90
CA VAL A 15 -27.48 -3.29 -20.87
C VAL A 15 -26.08 -3.15 -20.27
N LYS A 16 -25.40 -4.26 -19.95
CA LYS A 16 -24.04 -4.22 -19.41
C LYS A 16 -23.21 -5.42 -19.89
N ARG A 17 -22.27 -5.14 -20.80
CA ARG A 17 -21.44 -6.16 -21.47
C ARG A 17 -20.44 -6.83 -20.53
N LEU A 18 -19.73 -6.03 -19.72
CA LEU A 18 -18.73 -6.51 -18.75
C LEU A 18 -19.23 -6.30 -17.32
N LEU A 19 -19.02 -7.29 -16.47
CA LEU A 19 -19.51 -7.38 -15.11
C LEU A 19 -18.33 -7.48 -14.14
N HIS A 20 -18.40 -6.74 -13.05
CA HIS A 20 -17.52 -6.88 -11.90
C HIS A 20 -18.27 -7.61 -10.77
N PRO A 21 -17.59 -8.38 -9.88
CA PRO A 21 -18.24 -9.10 -8.79
C PRO A 21 -19.09 -8.22 -7.85
N THR A 22 -18.86 -6.92 -7.82
CA THR A 22 -19.69 -5.97 -7.06
C THR A 22 -21.07 -5.75 -7.67
N ASP A 23 -21.24 -6.02 -8.96
CA ASP A 23 -22.51 -5.82 -9.68
C ASP A 23 -23.54 -6.92 -9.38
N LEU A 24 -23.06 -8.12 -9.01
CA LEU A 24 -23.91 -9.28 -8.70
C LEU A 24 -24.07 -9.42 -7.18
N PRO A 25 -25.30 -9.52 -6.64
CA PRO A 25 -25.51 -9.60 -5.19
C PRO A 25 -24.87 -10.85 -4.56
N GLU A 26 -24.85 -11.98 -5.25
CA GLU A 26 -24.25 -13.24 -4.79
C GLU A 26 -22.72 -13.15 -4.74
N ALA A 27 -22.11 -12.59 -5.79
CA ALA A 27 -20.65 -12.44 -5.88
C ALA A 27 -20.11 -11.31 -4.99
N ARG A 28 -20.92 -10.26 -4.75
CA ARG A 28 -20.51 -9.05 -4.01
C ARG A 28 -20.04 -9.39 -2.60
N LYS A 29 -20.78 -10.23 -1.85
CA LYS A 29 -20.43 -10.57 -0.47
C LYS A 29 -19.08 -11.30 -0.39
N LEU A 30 -18.83 -12.23 -1.31
CA LEU A 30 -17.56 -12.96 -1.39
C LEU A 30 -16.42 -12.03 -1.80
N TYR A 31 -16.64 -11.19 -2.81
CA TYR A 31 -15.65 -10.22 -3.26
C TYR A 31 -15.25 -9.25 -2.15
N LEU A 32 -16.23 -8.68 -1.43
CA LEU A 32 -15.95 -7.75 -0.34
C LEU A 32 -15.16 -8.39 0.80
N ARG A 33 -15.47 -9.64 1.16
CA ARG A 33 -14.66 -10.39 2.14
C ARG A 33 -13.22 -10.57 1.65
N GLY A 34 -13.06 -11.02 0.40
CA GLY A 34 -11.74 -11.17 -0.21
C GLY A 34 -10.96 -9.86 -0.30
N TRP A 35 -11.65 -8.75 -0.58
CA TRP A 35 -11.08 -7.41 -0.63
C TRP A 35 -10.58 -6.96 0.76
N TRP A 36 -11.39 -7.15 1.82
CA TRP A 36 -10.99 -6.83 3.20
C TRP A 36 -9.80 -7.65 3.66
N PHE A 37 -9.79 -8.97 3.43
CA PHE A 37 -8.62 -9.80 3.73
C PHE A 37 -7.40 -9.38 2.92
N GLY A 38 -7.60 -8.93 1.68
CA GLY A 38 -6.54 -8.37 0.84
C GLY A 38 -5.95 -7.08 1.41
N ARG A 39 -6.73 -6.27 2.15
CA ARG A 39 -6.21 -5.07 2.84
C ARG A 39 -5.24 -5.42 3.97
N LEU A 40 -5.49 -6.50 4.71
CA LEU A 40 -4.53 -6.98 5.72
C LEU A 40 -3.16 -7.34 5.14
N CYS A 41 -3.08 -7.52 3.82
CA CYS A 41 -1.85 -7.82 3.11
C CYS A 41 -1.18 -6.58 2.50
N SER A 42 -1.74 -5.39 2.66
CA SER A 42 -1.10 -4.18 2.16
C SER A 42 0.15 -3.88 3.00
N LEU A 43 1.23 -3.48 2.34
CA LEU A 43 2.49 -3.20 3.03
C LEU A 43 2.32 -2.15 4.15
N PRO A 44 1.57 -1.04 3.96
CA PRO A 44 1.33 -0.08 5.05
C PRO A 44 0.65 -0.69 6.27
N ILE A 45 -0.37 -1.54 6.07
CA ILE A 45 -1.11 -2.19 7.17
C ILE A 45 -0.22 -3.19 7.90
N VAL A 46 0.57 -3.98 7.18
CA VAL A 46 1.52 -4.94 7.75
C VAL A 46 2.56 -4.23 8.61
N VAL A 47 3.14 -3.12 8.10
CA VAL A 47 4.11 -2.32 8.85
C VAL A 47 3.46 -1.68 10.08
N ALA A 48 2.24 -1.16 9.96
CA ALA A 48 1.49 -0.59 11.09
C ALA A 48 1.25 -1.63 12.18
N LEU A 49 0.86 -2.85 11.81
CA LEU A 49 0.62 -3.93 12.77
C LEU A 49 1.91 -4.31 13.50
N GLY A 50 3.03 -4.42 12.78
CA GLY A 50 4.34 -4.65 13.39
C GLY A 50 4.75 -3.52 14.35
N ALA A 51 4.56 -2.26 13.95
CA ALA A 51 4.87 -1.10 14.77
C ALA A 51 4.03 -1.05 16.07
N VAL A 52 2.74 -1.35 15.98
CA VAL A 52 1.85 -1.41 17.16
C VAL A 52 2.27 -2.56 18.08
N VAL A 53 2.53 -3.75 17.55
CA VAL A 53 2.94 -4.90 18.37
C VAL A 53 4.29 -4.63 19.04
N TRP A 54 5.23 -4.00 18.32
CA TRP A 54 6.49 -3.55 18.91
C TRP A 54 6.26 -2.55 20.04
N ALA A 55 5.45 -1.52 19.82
CA ALA A 55 5.16 -0.50 20.83
C ALA A 55 4.53 -1.09 22.11
N LEU A 56 3.69 -2.13 21.96
CA LEU A 56 3.01 -2.78 23.09
C LEU A 56 3.90 -3.77 23.84
N THR A 57 4.82 -4.45 23.15
CA THR A 57 5.53 -5.62 23.71
C THR A 57 7.02 -5.39 23.90
N GLY A 58 7.63 -4.44 23.20
CA GLY A 58 9.08 -4.29 23.10
C GLY A 58 9.82 -5.51 22.53
N ASN A 59 9.09 -6.48 21.95
CA ASN A 59 9.64 -7.76 21.53
C ASN A 59 9.69 -7.86 20.00
N LEU A 60 10.89 -8.06 19.46
CA LEU A 60 11.14 -8.06 18.02
C LEU A 60 10.48 -9.26 17.35
N PHE A 61 10.52 -10.41 18.00
CA PHE A 61 9.91 -11.62 17.49
C PHE A 61 8.39 -11.45 17.39
N ALA A 62 7.73 -10.89 18.41
CA ALA A 62 6.31 -10.62 18.36
C ALA A 62 5.96 -9.61 17.25
N ALA A 63 6.76 -8.54 17.13
CA ALA A 63 6.59 -7.49 16.14
C ALA A 63 6.76 -7.96 14.69
N LEU A 64 7.46 -9.07 14.46
CA LEU A 64 7.60 -9.70 13.13
C LEU A 64 6.60 -10.84 12.92
N ALA A 65 6.41 -11.70 13.92
CA ALA A 65 5.55 -12.87 13.82
C ALA A 65 4.09 -12.47 13.57
N ALA A 66 3.58 -11.48 14.30
CA ALA A 66 2.19 -11.03 14.17
C ALA A 66 1.85 -10.47 12.77
N PRO A 67 2.63 -9.55 12.17
CA PRO A 67 2.34 -9.10 10.80
C PRO A 67 2.54 -10.19 9.75
N ILE A 68 3.55 -11.06 9.89
CA ILE A 68 3.77 -12.15 8.93
C ILE A 68 2.64 -13.18 8.96
N SER A 69 2.18 -13.59 10.15
CA SER A 69 1.06 -14.52 10.28
C SER A 69 -0.22 -13.92 9.73
N THR A 70 -0.48 -12.64 10.05
CA THR A 70 -1.67 -11.92 9.56
C THR A 70 -1.65 -11.77 8.05
N PHE A 71 -0.50 -11.40 7.47
CA PHE A 71 -0.30 -11.33 6.03
C PHE A 71 -0.58 -12.68 5.37
N THR A 72 -0.04 -13.77 5.90
CA THR A 72 -0.17 -15.10 5.30
C THR A 72 -1.63 -15.58 5.28
N VAL A 73 -2.32 -15.44 6.41
CA VAL A 73 -3.75 -15.82 6.52
C VAL A 73 -4.61 -14.91 5.65
N GLY A 74 -4.38 -13.60 5.71
CA GLY A 74 -5.09 -12.61 4.89
C GLY A 74 -4.92 -12.88 3.40
N PHE A 75 -3.71 -13.25 2.97
CA PHE A 75 -3.39 -13.48 1.56
C PHE A 75 -4.12 -14.73 1.04
N ALA A 76 -4.06 -15.82 1.80
CA ALA A 76 -4.75 -17.06 1.45
C ALA A 76 -6.27 -16.85 1.40
N ALA A 77 -6.85 -16.22 2.43
CA ALA A 77 -8.28 -15.94 2.50
C ALA A 77 -8.73 -14.99 1.37
N SER A 78 -7.93 -13.96 1.08
CA SER A 78 -8.19 -13.01 0.00
C SER A 78 -8.25 -13.72 -1.35
N ARG A 79 -7.24 -14.53 -1.67
CA ARG A 79 -7.18 -15.28 -2.93
C ARG A 79 -8.33 -16.26 -3.07
N TRP A 80 -8.66 -16.98 -2.00
CA TRP A 80 -9.77 -17.93 -2.01
C TRP A 80 -11.13 -17.25 -2.28
N HIS A 81 -11.42 -16.17 -1.54
CA HIS A 81 -12.69 -15.45 -1.70
C HIS A 81 -12.80 -14.73 -3.04
N GLN A 82 -11.71 -14.13 -3.53
CA GLN A 82 -11.70 -13.46 -4.83
C GLN A 82 -11.91 -14.46 -5.96
N ALA A 83 -11.20 -15.60 -5.96
CA ALA A 83 -11.39 -16.64 -6.96
C ALA A 83 -12.85 -17.09 -7.03
N ARG A 84 -13.44 -17.39 -5.87
CA ARG A 84 -14.83 -17.85 -5.78
C ARG A 84 -15.86 -16.78 -6.18
N ALA A 85 -15.55 -15.50 -5.99
CA ALA A 85 -16.41 -14.41 -6.45
C ALA A 85 -16.41 -14.29 -7.97
N TRP A 86 -15.28 -14.56 -8.63
CA TRP A 86 -15.16 -14.52 -10.08
C TRP A 86 -15.79 -15.72 -10.78
N ASP A 87 -15.94 -16.86 -10.10
CA ASP A 87 -16.61 -18.06 -10.64
C ASP A 87 -18.08 -17.81 -11.02
N PHE A 88 -18.72 -16.80 -10.42
CA PHE A 88 -20.09 -16.39 -10.77
C PHE A 88 -20.18 -15.63 -12.11
N ILE A 89 -19.06 -15.21 -12.69
CA ILE A 89 -19.02 -14.41 -13.91
C ILE A 89 -18.24 -15.17 -14.99
N PRO A 90 -18.85 -15.50 -16.15
CA PRO A 90 -18.15 -16.13 -17.26
C PRO A 90 -16.92 -15.31 -17.68
N ARG A 91 -15.77 -15.97 -17.92
CA ARG A 91 -14.48 -15.31 -18.20
C ARG A 91 -14.55 -14.23 -19.30
N LYS A 92 -15.40 -14.41 -20.31
CA LYS A 92 -15.57 -13.46 -21.43
C LYS A 92 -16.34 -12.18 -21.06
N ARG A 93 -16.99 -12.14 -19.89
CA ARG A 93 -17.77 -11.01 -19.38
C ARG A 93 -17.12 -10.34 -18.16
N GLN A 94 -15.90 -10.71 -17.78
CA GLN A 94 -15.26 -10.16 -16.57
C GLN A 94 -14.70 -8.76 -16.83
N ASP A 95 -15.08 -7.79 -15.98
CA ASP A 95 -14.47 -6.46 -15.94
C ASP A 95 -13.44 -6.38 -14.81
N SER A 96 -12.14 -6.54 -15.10
CA SER A 96 -11.11 -6.44 -14.06
C SER A 96 -10.91 -5.03 -13.50
N ASN A 97 -11.42 -4.00 -14.17
CA ASN A 97 -11.13 -2.60 -13.85
C ASN A 97 -12.30 -1.87 -13.16
N GLY A 98 -13.47 -2.51 -13.03
CA GLY A 98 -14.67 -1.90 -12.45
C GLY A 98 -14.62 -1.54 -10.95
N ALA A 99 -13.48 -1.70 -10.28
CA ALA A 99 -13.33 -1.50 -8.84
C ALA A 99 -12.82 -0.09 -8.43
N ASP A 100 -12.81 0.89 -9.33
CA ASP A 100 -12.27 2.25 -9.09
C ASP A 100 -12.68 2.91 -7.76
N PRO A 101 -13.95 2.91 -7.30
CA PRO A 101 -14.30 3.54 -6.02
C PRO A 101 -13.64 2.86 -4.80
N TRP A 102 -13.28 1.58 -4.90
CA TRP A 102 -12.58 0.86 -3.83
C TRP A 102 -11.10 1.23 -3.74
N GLN A 103 -10.52 1.83 -4.78
CA GLN A 103 -9.13 2.29 -4.75
C GLN A 103 -8.95 3.51 -3.82
N LEU A 104 -9.97 4.38 -3.72
CA LEU A 104 -9.95 5.51 -2.79
C LEU A 104 -10.01 5.03 -1.34
N VAL A 105 -10.90 4.09 -1.05
CA VAL A 105 -11.02 3.49 0.29
C VAL A 105 -9.73 2.76 0.66
N ALA A 106 -9.14 2.00 -0.28
CA ALA A 106 -7.85 1.35 -0.08
C ALA A 106 -6.76 2.36 0.27
N ALA A 107 -6.63 3.45 -0.50
CA ALA A 107 -5.64 4.48 -0.26
C ALA A 107 -5.85 5.20 1.08
N ALA A 108 -7.11 5.44 1.48
CA ALA A 108 -7.42 6.01 2.77
C ALA A 108 -7.02 5.10 3.94
N LEU A 109 -7.27 3.79 3.83
CA LEU A 109 -6.83 2.81 4.83
C LEU A 109 -5.31 2.73 4.92
N ASP A 110 -4.63 2.72 3.78
CA ASP A 110 -3.16 2.69 3.72
C ASP A 110 -2.57 3.99 4.31
N ALA A 111 -3.18 5.15 4.05
CA ALA A 111 -2.82 6.42 4.66
C ALA A 111 -2.98 6.40 6.19
N VAL A 112 -4.11 5.89 6.69
CA VAL A 112 -4.33 5.72 8.13
C VAL A 112 -3.27 4.80 8.72
N ALA A 113 -2.92 3.70 8.05
CA ALA A 113 -1.89 2.78 8.51
C ALA A 113 -0.51 3.44 8.62
N LEU A 114 -0.14 4.33 7.67
CA LEU A 114 1.09 5.12 7.77
C LEU A 114 1.07 6.05 8.98
N LEU A 115 -0.05 6.72 9.26
CA LEU A 115 -0.19 7.56 10.44
C LEU A 115 -0.13 6.76 11.75
N VAL A 116 -0.76 5.58 11.79
CA VAL A 116 -0.68 4.66 12.93
C VAL A 116 0.77 4.20 13.15
N THR A 117 1.49 3.89 12.08
CA THR A 117 2.91 3.54 12.15
C THR A 117 3.73 4.67 12.77
N ALA A 118 3.56 5.89 12.26
CA ALA A 118 4.25 7.07 12.78
C ALA A 118 3.91 7.32 14.26
N GLY A 119 2.64 7.20 14.63
CA GLY A 119 2.18 7.34 16.01
C GLY A 119 2.78 6.27 16.94
N ALA A 120 2.73 5.00 16.55
CA ALA A 120 3.30 3.90 17.34
C ALA A 120 4.81 4.05 17.55
N ILE A 121 5.56 4.43 16.50
CA ILE A 121 7.00 4.69 16.59
C ILE A 121 7.27 5.89 17.50
N THR A 122 6.50 6.97 17.35
CA THR A 122 6.64 8.16 18.19
C THR A 122 6.41 7.83 19.67
N LEU A 123 5.35 7.11 19.98
CA LEU A 123 5.05 6.66 21.35
C LEU A 123 6.20 5.79 21.90
N THR A 124 6.74 4.90 21.06
CA THR A 124 7.88 4.07 21.44
C THR A 124 9.12 4.92 21.74
N ILE A 125 9.42 5.92 20.92
CA ILE A 125 10.53 6.86 21.14
C ILE A 125 10.35 7.62 22.45
N THR A 126 9.14 8.06 22.77
CA THR A 126 8.87 8.76 24.04
C THR A 126 9.03 7.87 25.27
N ALA A 127 8.75 6.57 25.14
CA ALA A 127 8.91 5.60 26.22
C ALA A 127 10.36 5.11 26.38
N ALA A 128 11.09 5.00 25.27
CA ALA A 128 12.49 4.59 25.22
C ALA A 128 13.23 5.47 24.20
N PRO A 129 13.94 6.53 24.64
CA PRO A 129 14.51 7.52 23.74
C PRO A 129 15.51 6.89 22.78
N ILE A 130 15.16 6.93 21.50
CA ILE A 130 16.02 6.54 20.39
C ILE A 130 16.99 7.69 20.10
N PRO A 131 18.26 7.41 19.72
CA PRO A 131 19.19 8.44 19.29
C PRO A 131 18.56 9.41 18.27
N PRO A 132 18.62 10.74 18.49
CA PRO A 132 17.90 11.71 17.67
C PRO A 132 18.38 11.73 16.21
N GLY A 133 19.62 11.28 15.95
CA GLY A 133 20.13 11.10 14.60
C GLY A 133 19.37 10.07 13.77
N ILE A 134 18.85 9.01 14.40
CA ILE A 134 18.03 7.99 13.71
C ILE A 134 16.71 8.59 13.27
N VAL A 135 16.10 9.41 14.12
CA VAL A 135 14.85 10.13 13.80
C VAL A 135 15.08 11.11 12.65
N ALA A 136 16.14 11.93 12.71
CA ALA A 136 16.48 12.85 11.63
C ALA A 136 16.70 12.13 10.29
N TYR A 137 17.42 11.01 10.30
CA TYR A 137 17.61 10.17 9.12
C TYR A 137 16.30 9.57 8.59
N ALA A 138 15.42 9.09 9.48
CA ALA A 138 14.12 8.54 9.10
C ALA A 138 13.19 9.61 8.50
N VAL A 139 13.17 10.83 9.07
CA VAL A 139 12.44 11.98 8.51
C VAL A 139 12.95 12.30 7.10
N GLY A 140 14.27 12.37 6.93
CA GLY A 140 14.90 12.59 5.63
C GLY A 140 14.51 11.53 4.60
N SER A 141 14.50 10.26 5.02
CA SER A 141 14.03 9.15 4.20
C SER A 141 12.56 9.34 3.80
N GLY A 142 11.68 9.68 4.75
CA GLY A 142 10.27 9.97 4.46
C GLY A 142 10.06 11.09 3.44
N LEU A 143 10.85 12.16 3.53
CA LEU A 143 10.86 13.24 2.52
C LEU A 143 11.35 12.75 1.15
N GLY A 144 12.30 11.82 1.11
CA GLY A 144 12.75 11.17 -0.12
C GLY A 144 11.63 10.39 -0.80
N VAL A 145 10.85 9.62 -0.02
CA VAL A 145 9.65 8.94 -0.53
C VAL A 145 8.64 9.95 -1.08
N ALA A 146 8.37 11.02 -0.35
CA ALA A 146 7.44 12.06 -0.79
C ALA A 146 7.88 12.70 -2.11
N ALA A 147 9.18 12.97 -2.28
CA ALA A 147 9.73 13.51 -3.52
C ALA A 147 9.54 12.56 -4.71
N LEU A 148 9.77 11.25 -4.51
CA LEU A 148 9.53 10.23 -5.54
C LEU A 148 8.05 10.14 -5.90
N GLN A 149 7.16 10.12 -4.91
CA GLN A 149 5.72 10.09 -5.15
C GLN A 149 5.23 11.35 -5.89
N MET A 150 5.74 12.53 -5.55
CA MET A 150 5.44 13.76 -6.31
C MET A 150 5.88 13.64 -7.77
N ALA A 151 7.07 13.10 -8.04
CA ALA A 151 7.55 12.89 -9.40
C ALA A 151 6.65 11.92 -10.18
N GLU A 152 6.21 10.82 -9.56
CA GLU A 152 5.27 9.87 -10.18
C GLU A 152 3.92 10.51 -10.51
N ILE A 153 3.37 11.32 -9.61
CA ILE A 153 2.10 12.03 -9.83
C ILE A 153 2.23 13.00 -11.01
N VAL A 154 3.33 13.78 -11.06
CA VAL A 154 3.60 14.72 -12.16
C VAL A 154 3.73 13.99 -13.50
N LEU A 155 4.44 12.87 -13.53
CA LEU A 155 4.60 12.04 -14.73
C LEU A 155 3.27 11.41 -15.17
N ALA A 156 2.47 10.91 -14.22
CA ALA A 156 1.15 10.35 -14.51
C ALA A 156 0.19 11.40 -15.08
N ALA A 157 0.16 12.60 -14.47
CA ALA A 157 -0.63 13.73 -14.94
C ALA A 157 -0.21 14.17 -16.35
N ARG A 158 1.10 14.26 -16.62
CA ARG A 158 1.64 14.62 -17.94
C ARG A 158 1.26 13.60 -19.01
N ASN A 159 1.32 12.31 -18.69
CA ASN A 159 1.00 11.24 -19.62
C ASN A 159 -0.51 10.97 -19.76
N ARG A 160 -1.37 11.82 -19.15
CA ARG A 160 -2.83 11.65 -19.08
C ARG A 160 -3.25 10.24 -18.65
N GLN A 161 -2.42 9.60 -17.82
CA GLN A 161 -2.75 8.31 -17.26
C GLN A 161 -3.80 8.54 -16.17
N ASN A 162 -5.02 8.11 -16.45
CA ASN A 162 -6.17 8.24 -15.56
C ASN A 162 -6.11 7.28 -14.35
N ARG A 163 -4.92 6.76 -14.00
CA ARG A 163 -4.72 6.05 -12.73
C ARG A 163 -5.13 7.01 -11.61
N SER A 164 -5.71 6.50 -10.52
CA SER A 164 -6.33 7.32 -9.49
C SER A 164 -5.34 8.30 -8.82
N ILE A 165 -5.12 9.46 -9.45
CA ILE A 165 -4.26 10.55 -8.95
C ILE A 165 -4.70 10.91 -7.53
N ALA A 166 -6.00 10.89 -7.26
CA ALA A 166 -6.56 11.09 -5.92
C ALA A 166 -6.01 10.11 -4.87
N SER A 167 -5.92 8.81 -5.17
CA SER A 167 -5.32 7.82 -4.27
C SER A 167 -3.83 8.11 -4.03
N GLN A 168 -3.10 8.51 -5.06
CA GLN A 168 -1.68 8.86 -4.94
C GLN A 168 -1.47 10.11 -4.09
N VAL A 169 -2.32 11.13 -4.25
CA VAL A 169 -2.29 12.36 -3.45
C VAL A 169 -2.61 12.09 -1.99
N ILE A 170 -3.58 11.21 -1.70
CA ILE A 170 -3.90 10.78 -0.32
C ILE A 170 -2.68 10.13 0.35
N LEU A 171 -2.01 9.22 -0.34
CA LEU A 171 -0.81 8.57 0.18
C LEU A 171 0.35 9.54 0.37
N LEU A 172 0.56 10.45 -0.58
CA LEU A 172 1.57 11.51 -0.46
C LEU A 172 1.33 12.38 0.77
N ALA A 173 0.09 12.82 0.97
CA ALA A 173 -0.27 13.61 2.15
C ALA A 173 0.01 12.85 3.45
N ALA A 174 -0.27 11.54 3.49
CA ALA A 174 0.01 10.69 4.65
C ALA A 174 1.51 10.52 4.92
N VAL A 175 2.33 10.32 3.88
CA VAL A 175 3.80 10.22 4.01
C VAL A 175 4.39 11.53 4.53
N ILE A 176 3.94 12.67 4.00
CA ILE A 176 4.37 14.00 4.47
C ILE A 176 3.95 14.18 5.94
N ALA A 177 2.70 13.90 6.27
CA ALA A 177 2.19 14.03 7.64
C ALA A 177 2.96 13.12 8.62
N ALA A 178 3.23 11.87 8.26
CA ALA A 178 4.03 10.94 9.06
C ALA A 178 5.46 11.46 9.28
N SER A 179 6.09 12.02 8.25
CA SER A 179 7.43 12.59 8.33
C SER A 179 7.47 13.83 9.23
N VAL A 180 6.47 14.70 9.13
CA VAL A 180 6.31 15.88 9.99
C VAL A 180 6.06 15.48 11.43
N LEU A 181 5.20 14.49 11.69
CA LEU A 181 4.96 13.96 13.04
C LEU A 181 6.25 13.44 13.66
N GLY A 182 7.04 12.65 12.93
CA GLY A 182 8.34 12.18 13.40
C GLY A 182 9.31 13.33 13.68
N ALA A 183 9.30 14.38 12.85
CA ALA A 183 10.16 15.54 13.01
C ALA A 183 9.82 16.39 14.25
N VAL A 184 8.53 16.56 14.53
CA VAL A 184 8.02 17.39 15.63
C VAL A 184 8.07 16.64 16.97
N LEU A 185 7.65 15.38 16.97
CA LEU A 185 7.46 14.61 18.20
C LEU A 185 8.65 13.71 18.55
N GLY A 186 9.58 13.50 17.61
CA GLY A 186 10.74 12.62 17.83
C GLY A 186 11.89 13.25 18.62
N GLY A 187 11.70 14.43 19.23
CA GLY A 187 12.66 15.03 20.16
C GLY A 187 13.98 15.50 19.53
N VAL A 188 14.01 15.77 18.23
CA VAL A 188 15.22 16.18 17.51
C VAL A 188 15.51 17.66 17.73
N ALA A 189 16.71 17.97 18.23
CA ALA A 189 17.24 19.33 18.21
C ALA A 189 17.76 19.65 16.79
N TRP A 190 17.01 20.47 16.05
CA TRP A 190 17.31 20.80 14.66
C TRP A 190 18.52 21.73 14.55
N GLY A 191 19.68 21.13 14.31
CA GLY A 191 20.95 21.83 14.04
C GLY A 191 21.68 21.23 12.84
N PRO A 192 22.89 21.73 12.52
CA PRO A 192 23.64 21.32 11.32
C PRO A 192 23.81 19.80 11.18
N GLY A 193 24.08 19.10 12.29
CA GLY A 193 24.19 17.62 12.28
C GLY A 193 22.88 16.91 11.96
N ALA A 194 21.75 17.39 12.49
CA ALA A 194 20.43 16.82 12.19
C ALA A 194 20.05 17.05 10.72
N TYR A 195 20.33 18.23 10.17
CA TYR A 195 20.11 18.52 8.74
C TYR A 195 20.98 17.65 7.84
N ALA A 196 22.25 17.42 8.20
CA ALA A 196 23.13 16.52 7.45
C ALA A 196 22.61 15.08 7.42
N LEU A 197 22.13 14.56 8.56
CA LEU A 197 21.53 13.22 8.64
C LEU A 197 20.20 13.13 7.89
N THR A 198 19.40 14.20 7.91
CA THR A 198 18.17 14.30 7.13
C THR A 198 18.48 14.27 5.63
N ALA A 199 19.46 15.04 5.18
CA ALA A 199 19.93 15.00 3.79
C ALA A 199 20.47 13.62 3.41
N ALA A 200 21.22 12.96 4.31
CA ALA A 200 21.72 11.61 4.08
C ALA A 200 20.57 10.60 3.91
N GLY A 201 19.55 10.64 4.76
CA GLY A 201 18.35 9.79 4.62
C GLY A 201 17.61 10.02 3.31
N PHE A 202 17.42 11.29 2.95
CA PHE A 202 16.79 11.69 1.69
C PHE A 202 17.55 11.15 0.47
N VAL A 203 18.87 11.41 0.40
CA VAL A 203 19.73 10.96 -0.70
C VAL A 203 19.78 9.44 -0.75
N THR A 204 19.84 8.75 0.39
CA THR A 204 19.92 7.29 0.42
C THR A 204 18.68 6.66 -0.22
N LEU A 205 17.48 7.19 0.05
CA LEU A 205 16.29 6.68 -0.63
C LEU A 205 16.27 6.96 -2.13
N LEU A 206 16.71 8.15 -2.56
CA LEU A 206 16.82 8.45 -3.99
C LEU A 206 17.80 7.52 -4.70
N LEU A 207 18.95 7.25 -4.08
CA LEU A 207 19.95 6.32 -4.60
C LEU A 207 19.42 4.88 -4.64
N ALA A 208 18.74 4.44 -3.58
CA ALA A 208 18.12 3.12 -3.54
C ALA A 208 17.09 2.96 -4.67
N TYR A 209 16.27 3.98 -4.90
CA TYR A 209 15.31 3.98 -6.01
C TYR A 209 15.98 4.01 -7.39
N ALA A 210 17.00 4.84 -7.58
CA ALA A 210 17.76 4.90 -8.83
C ALA A 210 18.45 3.55 -9.14
N LEU A 211 19.06 2.93 -8.12
CA LEU A 211 19.69 1.62 -8.26
C LEU A 211 18.65 0.56 -8.63
N TRP A 212 17.53 0.50 -7.90
CA TRP A 212 16.46 -0.43 -8.18
C TRP A 212 15.92 -0.29 -9.62
N SER A 213 15.56 0.93 -10.01
CA SER A 213 15.04 1.20 -11.36
C SER A 213 16.02 0.83 -12.47
N SER A 214 17.33 1.06 -12.26
CA SER A 214 18.35 0.67 -13.24
C SER A 214 18.45 -0.85 -13.43
N LEU A 215 18.39 -1.64 -12.33
CA LEU A 215 18.46 -3.09 -12.39
C LEU A 215 17.25 -3.70 -13.12
N PHE A 216 16.05 -3.15 -12.91
CA PHE A 216 14.85 -3.62 -13.60
C PHE A 216 14.82 -3.20 -15.07
N ALA A 217 15.29 -2.00 -15.39
CA ALA A 217 15.43 -1.56 -16.77
C ALA A 217 16.40 -2.46 -17.56
N GLN A 218 17.47 -2.93 -16.92
CA GLN A 218 18.42 -3.87 -17.53
C GLN A 218 17.79 -5.25 -17.78
N ARG A 219 17.05 -5.81 -16.81
CA ARG A 219 16.36 -7.10 -16.98
C ARG A 219 15.33 -7.06 -18.12
N GLY A 220 14.55 -5.99 -18.22
CA GLY A 220 13.55 -5.83 -19.28
C GLY A 220 14.14 -5.64 -20.69
N ARG A 221 15.42 -5.30 -20.83
CA ARG A 221 16.12 -5.30 -22.12
C ARG A 221 16.63 -6.68 -22.50
N GLN A 222 17.16 -7.45 -21.54
CA GLN A 222 17.64 -8.82 -21.78
C GLN A 222 16.52 -9.77 -22.23
N ASP A 223 15.31 -9.60 -21.71
CA ASP A 223 14.15 -10.41 -22.12
C ASP A 223 13.62 -10.08 -23.52
N LYS A 224 14.02 -8.94 -24.12
CA LYS A 224 13.63 -8.56 -25.49
C LYS A 224 14.63 -9.02 -26.56
N GLU A 225 15.84 -9.38 -26.16
CA GLU A 225 16.90 -9.85 -27.04
C GLU A 225 16.97 -11.39 -27.13
N ARG A 226 16.10 -12.09 -26.40
CA ARG A 226 15.90 -13.54 -26.46
C ARG A 226 14.59 -13.87 -27.18
#